data_AF-A0A376MAE1-F1
#
_entry.id   AF-A0A376MAE1-F1
#
_cell.length_a   1.000
_cell.length_b   1.000
_cell.length_c   1.000
_cell.angle_alpha   90.00
_cell.angle_beta   90.00
_cell.angle_gamma   90.00
#
_symmetry.space_group_name_H-M   'P 1'
#
loop_
_entity.id
_entity.type
_entity.pdbx_description
1 polymer ?
#
loop_
_entity_poly.entity_id
_entity_poly.type
_entity_poly.pdbx_seq_one_letter_code
_entity_poly.pdbx_strand_id
1 'polypeptide(L)'
;MSNHDVESEKDIFVIGGMIEKLDSLVDESFNENTDNIQTVKDLLTQLTDGMELFALRDIVAFPSSIIAKLLKSPLNSDHELVMRALDTYLCYFRNKNLSNDAEIINFFHALFLKRLELMVSENYRFIQFIDLLFENGSVEEKNLAFDLYHNYQVLPEIKQFVTKEIKLNFNQLQGLLDKDNKCYILLSSDNSGRVMRLSHQALISMLEPEVKKKTIWNNYSIYPSLQDTHEDVRDDPETICTRAFPLFAKGWEYAQKNKKHQLILNALGLKGYIRDVFMSAIMRKTDFVPESDNQPTEFKSLFSSLMTDLGQWQQHTLKDKHYANLLTTLDLKEASESDKSRIFFCLSAIFANISYSNVFYGIPDASKILKRYAFALLAKAYSLDESMISRQTFNTYKTVLLDFNNLSNEEANQLRISSLYRDMVRYAQYRFSKVLSEWTPDAWL
;
A
#
# COMPACT_ATOMS: atom_id res chain seq x y z
N MET A 1 25.92 -8.55 -6.08
CA MET A 1 25.11 -8.23 -7.27
C MET A 1 25.16 -9.46 -8.15
N SER A 2 24.01 -10.06 -8.43
CA SER A 2 23.93 -11.28 -9.23
C SER A 2 23.92 -10.93 -10.72
N ASN A 3 24.30 -11.85 -11.60
CA ASN A 3 24.24 -11.63 -13.05
C ASN A 3 22.83 -11.29 -13.57
N HIS A 4 21.78 -11.65 -12.82
CA HIS A 4 20.40 -11.28 -13.14
C HIS A 4 20.08 -9.80 -12.96
N ASP A 5 20.76 -9.11 -12.04
CA ASP A 5 20.53 -7.68 -11.79
C ASP A 5 21.05 -6.84 -12.98
N VAL A 6 22.16 -7.27 -13.58
CA VAL A 6 22.84 -6.59 -14.70
C VAL A 6 22.09 -6.74 -16.04
N GLU A 7 21.41 -7.87 -16.25
CA GLU A 7 20.54 -8.06 -17.43
C GLU A 7 19.28 -7.18 -17.32
N SER A 8 18.68 -7.10 -16.13
CA SER A 8 17.50 -6.25 -15.93
C SER A 8 17.76 -4.76 -16.17
N GLU A 9 18.93 -4.24 -15.79
CA GLU A 9 19.28 -2.84 -16.04
C GLU A 9 19.45 -2.52 -17.53
N LYS A 10 19.96 -3.46 -18.33
CA LYS A 10 20.10 -3.28 -19.78
C LYS A 10 18.75 -3.24 -20.48
N ASP A 11 17.83 -4.13 -20.10
CA ASP A 11 16.51 -4.18 -20.72
C ASP A 11 15.64 -2.96 -20.38
N ILE A 12 15.80 -2.41 -19.16
CA ILE A 12 15.18 -1.13 -18.75
C ILE A 12 15.61 0.01 -19.66
N PHE A 13 16.91 0.10 -19.92
CA PHE A 13 17.49 1.16 -20.74
C PHE A 13 17.01 1.10 -22.19
N VAL A 14 16.84 -0.13 -22.73
CA VAL A 14 16.31 -0.35 -24.08
C VAL A 14 14.85 0.09 -24.19
N ILE A 15 14.00 -0.25 -23.21
CA ILE A 15 12.58 0.14 -23.21
C ILE A 15 12.41 1.64 -23.02
N GLY A 16 13.18 2.25 -22.11
CA GLY A 16 13.20 3.70 -21.93
C GLY A 16 13.54 4.42 -23.24
N GLY A 17 14.58 3.95 -23.95
CA GLY A 17 14.94 4.48 -25.26
C GLY A 17 13.89 4.24 -26.35
N MET A 18 13.14 3.14 -26.30
CA MET A 18 12.01 2.89 -27.22
C MET A 18 10.84 3.84 -26.96
N ILE A 19 10.52 4.14 -25.69
CA ILE A 19 9.49 5.11 -25.30
C ILE A 19 9.89 6.51 -25.76
N GLU A 20 11.13 6.95 -25.48
CA GLU A 20 11.65 8.25 -25.94
C GLU A 20 11.62 8.38 -27.47
N LYS A 21 12.01 7.31 -28.18
CA LYS A 21 11.95 7.28 -29.64
C LYS A 21 10.51 7.39 -30.15
N LEU A 22 9.57 6.66 -29.55
CA LEU A 22 8.15 6.78 -29.87
C LEU A 22 7.60 8.18 -29.60
N ASP A 23 8.00 8.82 -28.51
CA ASP A 23 7.57 10.18 -28.22
C ASP A 23 8.14 11.19 -29.23
N SER A 24 9.40 11.04 -29.64
CA SER A 24 10.05 11.89 -30.64
C SER A 24 9.47 11.78 -32.06
N LEU A 25 8.94 10.61 -32.43
CA LEU A 25 8.37 10.36 -33.76
C LEU A 25 7.00 11.04 -33.97
N VAL A 26 6.46 11.68 -32.94
CA VAL A 26 5.05 12.08 -32.90
C VAL A 26 4.85 13.60 -33.01
N ASP A 27 5.90 14.42 -32.84
CA ASP A 27 5.66 15.87 -32.72
C ASP A 27 5.50 16.66 -34.03
N GLU A 28 5.76 16.14 -35.24
CA GLU A 28 5.56 16.96 -36.46
C GLU A 28 5.07 16.25 -37.75
N SER A 29 4.84 14.93 -37.77
CA SER A 29 4.64 14.21 -39.05
C SER A 29 3.62 13.06 -39.06
N PHE A 30 2.81 12.91 -38.01
CA PHE A 30 1.99 11.71 -37.80
C PHE A 30 0.78 11.57 -38.74
N ASN A 31 0.29 12.66 -39.31
CA ASN A 31 -0.95 12.66 -40.10
C ASN A 31 -0.75 12.44 -41.60
N GLU A 32 0.48 12.46 -42.12
CA GLU A 32 0.71 12.49 -43.57
C GLU A 32 1.67 11.42 -44.12
N ASN A 33 2.40 10.67 -43.29
CA ASN A 33 3.44 9.75 -43.77
C ASN A 33 3.23 8.28 -43.33
N THR A 34 2.93 7.39 -44.28
CA THR A 34 2.69 5.95 -44.08
C THR A 34 3.87 5.19 -43.46
N ASP A 35 5.10 5.63 -43.72
CA ASP A 35 6.32 4.99 -43.18
C ASP A 35 6.47 5.20 -41.66
N ASN A 36 5.98 6.36 -41.16
CA ASN A 36 5.95 6.65 -39.72
C ASN A 36 4.92 5.77 -39.01
N ILE A 37 3.78 5.48 -39.65
CA ILE A 37 2.74 4.62 -39.09
C ILE A 37 3.28 3.19 -38.93
N GLN A 38 3.92 2.62 -39.95
CA GLN A 38 4.47 1.26 -39.84
C GLN A 38 5.57 1.17 -38.79
N THR A 39 6.47 2.16 -38.74
CA THR A 39 7.52 2.24 -37.71
C THR A 39 6.94 2.25 -36.29
N VAL A 40 5.83 2.96 -36.09
CA VAL A 40 5.14 2.98 -34.79
C VAL A 40 4.49 1.64 -34.48
N LYS A 41 3.85 0.98 -35.46
CA LYS A 41 3.29 -0.37 -35.27
C LYS A 41 4.36 -1.39 -34.86
N ASP A 42 5.53 -1.33 -35.48
CA ASP A 42 6.65 -2.23 -35.19
C ASP A 42 7.21 -1.98 -33.79
N LEU A 43 7.40 -0.70 -33.41
CA LEU A 43 7.85 -0.32 -32.07
C LEU A 43 6.85 -0.73 -30.98
N LEU A 44 5.56 -0.55 -31.25
CA LEU A 44 4.50 -0.95 -30.31
C LEU A 44 4.44 -2.46 -30.16
N THR A 45 4.60 -3.22 -31.24
CA THR A 45 4.67 -4.68 -31.19
C THR A 45 5.84 -5.14 -30.31
N GLN A 46 7.03 -4.55 -30.52
CA GLN A 46 8.23 -4.87 -29.72
C GLN A 46 8.06 -4.48 -28.24
N LEU A 47 7.48 -3.32 -27.95
CA LEU A 47 7.21 -2.91 -26.58
C LEU A 47 6.19 -3.81 -25.91
N THR A 48 5.16 -4.21 -26.63
CA THR A 48 4.12 -5.11 -26.14
C THR A 48 4.74 -6.46 -25.72
N ASP A 49 5.62 -7.01 -26.56
CA ASP A 49 6.37 -8.24 -26.27
C ASP A 49 7.35 -8.10 -25.10
N GLY A 50 8.01 -6.94 -24.99
CA GLY A 50 8.88 -6.64 -23.85
C GLY A 50 8.12 -6.46 -22.55
N MET A 51 6.99 -5.76 -22.57
CA MET A 51 6.24 -5.35 -21.37
C MET A 51 5.64 -6.54 -20.60
N GLU A 52 5.29 -7.65 -21.25
CA GLU A 52 4.86 -8.87 -20.54
C GLU A 52 5.93 -9.36 -19.54
N LEU A 53 7.21 -9.24 -19.88
CA LEU A 53 8.33 -9.64 -19.02
C LEU A 53 8.57 -8.66 -17.86
N PHE A 54 8.28 -7.36 -18.04
CA PHE A 54 8.57 -6.30 -17.05
C PHE A 54 7.38 -5.91 -16.19
N ALA A 55 6.14 -6.12 -16.64
CA ALA A 55 4.93 -5.98 -15.81
C ALA A 55 5.01 -6.87 -14.56
N LEU A 56 5.71 -8.01 -14.65
CA LEU A 56 6.01 -8.90 -13.52
C LEU A 56 7.01 -8.33 -12.51
N ARG A 57 7.79 -7.29 -12.89
CA ARG A 57 8.90 -6.77 -12.08
C ARG A 57 8.71 -5.35 -11.57
N ASP A 58 7.63 -4.64 -11.94
CA ASP A 58 7.36 -3.25 -11.52
C ASP A 58 8.46 -2.23 -11.90
N ILE A 59 9.16 -2.52 -12.99
CA ILE A 59 10.43 -1.88 -13.34
C ILE A 59 10.28 -0.71 -14.33
N VAL A 60 9.14 -0.56 -15.02
CA VAL A 60 8.95 0.45 -16.08
C VAL A 60 7.77 1.37 -15.76
N ALA A 61 7.89 2.68 -16.03
CA ALA A 61 6.80 3.64 -15.92
C ALA A 61 5.66 3.32 -16.90
N PHE A 62 4.42 3.63 -16.52
CA PHE A 62 3.27 3.47 -17.41
C PHE A 62 3.45 4.35 -18.66
N PRO A 63 3.52 3.79 -19.89
CA PRO A 63 3.73 4.59 -21.09
C PRO A 63 2.40 5.17 -21.57
N SER A 64 1.89 6.12 -20.79
CA SER A 64 0.63 6.83 -21.00
C SER A 64 0.52 7.49 -22.38
N SER A 65 1.63 8.05 -22.88
CA SER A 65 1.72 8.72 -24.18
C SER A 65 1.42 7.77 -25.35
N ILE A 66 1.75 6.49 -25.22
CA ILE A 66 1.53 5.47 -26.23
C ILE A 66 0.04 5.18 -26.42
N ILE A 67 -0.68 4.98 -25.31
CA ILE A 67 -2.11 4.66 -25.34
C ILE A 67 -2.91 5.81 -25.93
N ALA A 68 -2.62 7.05 -25.51
CA ALA A 68 -3.31 8.24 -26.01
C ALA A 68 -3.22 8.38 -27.54
N LYS A 69 -2.16 7.83 -28.15
CA LYS A 69 -1.92 7.85 -29.61
C LYS A 69 -2.57 6.66 -30.31
N LEU A 70 -2.47 5.45 -29.74
CA LEU A 70 -3.15 4.25 -30.23
C LEU A 70 -4.67 4.41 -30.34
N LEU A 71 -5.26 5.19 -29.43
CA LEU A 71 -6.70 5.45 -29.41
C LEU A 71 -7.14 6.53 -30.43
N LYS A 72 -6.19 7.20 -31.09
CA LYS A 72 -6.46 8.22 -32.12
C LYS A 72 -6.30 7.66 -33.53
N SER A 73 -7.01 8.28 -34.48
CA SER A 73 -6.84 8.00 -35.90
C SER A 73 -5.42 8.39 -36.35
N PRO A 74 -4.77 7.63 -37.26
CA PRO A 74 -5.27 6.43 -37.94
C PRO A 74 -5.03 5.11 -37.19
N LEU A 75 -4.25 5.09 -36.10
CA LEU A 75 -3.86 3.86 -35.39
C LEU A 75 -5.04 3.10 -34.80
N ASN A 76 -6.09 3.82 -34.37
CA ASN A 76 -7.28 3.22 -33.79
C ASN A 76 -8.10 2.35 -34.78
N SER A 77 -7.78 2.39 -36.08
CA SER A 77 -8.35 1.52 -37.11
C SER A 77 -7.72 0.13 -37.14
N ASP A 78 -6.51 -0.03 -36.61
CA ASP A 78 -5.83 -1.32 -36.49
C ASP A 78 -6.32 -2.05 -35.24
N HIS A 79 -7.40 -2.83 -35.42
CA HIS A 79 -8.07 -3.52 -34.31
C HIS A 79 -7.14 -4.49 -33.57
N GLU A 80 -6.30 -5.23 -34.28
CA GLU A 80 -5.41 -6.23 -33.68
C GLU A 80 -4.37 -5.55 -32.79
N LEU A 81 -3.73 -4.50 -33.29
CA LEU A 81 -2.75 -3.73 -32.54
C LEU A 81 -3.37 -3.08 -31.29
N VAL A 82 -4.54 -2.46 -31.43
CA VAL A 82 -5.25 -1.83 -30.32
C VAL A 82 -5.59 -2.86 -29.25
N MET A 83 -6.15 -4.02 -29.62
CA MET A 83 -6.50 -5.06 -28.65
C MET A 83 -5.28 -5.63 -27.93
N ARG A 84 -4.20 -5.92 -28.67
CA ARG A 84 -2.96 -6.45 -28.09
C ARG A 84 -2.32 -5.47 -27.09
N ALA A 85 -2.33 -4.18 -27.42
CA ALA A 85 -1.87 -3.15 -26.51
C ALA A 85 -2.74 -3.10 -25.24
N LEU A 86 -4.07 -3.09 -25.39
CA LEU A 86 -5.01 -3.09 -24.27
C LEU A 86 -4.77 -4.27 -23.31
N ASP A 87 -4.59 -5.49 -23.84
CA ASP A 87 -4.31 -6.69 -23.03
C ASP A 87 -2.99 -6.58 -22.25
N THR A 88 -1.95 -6.07 -22.89
CA THR A 88 -0.62 -5.94 -22.27
C THR A 88 -0.62 -4.89 -21.15
N TYR A 89 -1.31 -3.77 -21.36
CA TYR A 89 -1.44 -2.74 -20.34
C TYR A 89 -2.36 -3.17 -19.19
N LEU A 90 -3.38 -3.97 -19.46
CA LEU A 90 -4.19 -4.58 -18.41
C LEU A 90 -3.32 -5.46 -17.48
N CYS A 91 -2.39 -6.23 -18.05
CA CYS A 91 -1.40 -7.00 -17.28
C CYS A 91 -0.49 -6.11 -16.41
N TYR A 92 -0.05 -4.94 -16.91
CA TYR A 92 0.73 -3.97 -16.13
C TYR A 92 0.00 -3.52 -14.86
N PHE A 93 -1.32 -3.38 -14.94
CA PHE A 93 -2.10 -2.93 -13.80
C PHE A 93 -2.40 -4.03 -12.79
N ARG A 94 -2.27 -5.33 -13.09
CA ARG A 94 -2.75 -6.47 -12.28
C ARG A 94 -2.71 -6.28 -10.76
N ASN A 95 -1.61 -5.76 -10.20
CA ASN A 95 -1.43 -5.57 -8.75
C ASN A 95 -1.41 -4.10 -8.26
N LYS A 96 -1.77 -3.13 -9.10
CA LYS A 96 -1.71 -1.68 -8.82
C LYS A 96 -3.11 -1.09 -8.61
N ASN A 97 -3.25 -0.15 -7.69
CA ASN A 97 -4.45 0.71 -7.66
C ASN A 97 -4.39 1.70 -8.83
N LEU A 98 -5.55 2.18 -9.28
CA LEU A 98 -5.61 3.19 -10.33
C LEU A 98 -5.32 4.57 -9.71
N SER A 99 -4.44 5.34 -10.35
CA SER A 99 -4.22 6.75 -10.02
C SER A 99 -5.09 7.66 -10.89
N ASN A 100 -5.37 8.87 -10.39
CA ASN A 100 -6.16 9.88 -11.09
C ASN A 100 -5.35 10.61 -12.16
N ASP A 101 -4.78 9.86 -13.10
CA ASP A 101 -4.04 10.39 -14.24
C ASP A 101 -4.92 10.35 -15.48
N ALA A 102 -4.96 11.45 -16.24
CA ALA A 102 -5.84 11.59 -17.41
C ALA A 102 -5.65 10.47 -18.44
N GLU A 103 -4.43 9.98 -18.58
CA GLU A 103 -4.10 8.92 -19.53
C GLU A 103 -4.55 7.54 -19.06
N ILE A 104 -4.53 7.29 -17.73
CA ILE A 104 -5.11 6.08 -17.15
C ILE A 104 -6.64 6.10 -17.34
N ILE A 105 -7.27 7.27 -17.15
CA ILE A 105 -8.70 7.44 -17.38
C ILE A 105 -9.06 7.14 -18.84
N ASN A 106 -8.33 7.74 -19.79
CA ASN A 106 -8.53 7.52 -21.22
C ASN A 106 -8.33 6.06 -21.62
N PHE A 107 -7.33 5.39 -21.04
CA PHE A 107 -7.09 3.96 -21.26
C PHE A 107 -8.29 3.10 -20.84
N PHE A 108 -8.71 3.21 -19.57
CA PHE A 108 -9.78 2.36 -19.03
C PHE A 108 -11.13 2.68 -19.66
N HIS A 109 -11.39 3.95 -20.00
CA HIS A 109 -12.56 4.32 -20.77
C HIS A 109 -12.59 3.58 -22.12
N ALA A 110 -11.51 3.67 -22.91
CA ALA A 110 -11.46 3.01 -24.20
C ALA A 110 -11.53 1.48 -24.09
N LEU A 111 -10.89 0.90 -23.06
CA LEU A 111 -10.93 -0.52 -22.76
C LEU A 111 -12.36 -1.00 -22.57
N PHE A 112 -13.09 -0.41 -21.62
CA PHE A 112 -14.44 -0.86 -21.28
C PHE A 112 -15.49 -0.48 -22.33
N LEU A 113 -15.27 0.59 -23.09
CA LEU A 113 -16.15 0.95 -24.20
C LEU A 113 -16.02 -0.03 -25.37
N LYS A 114 -14.81 -0.52 -25.66
CA LYS A 114 -14.56 -1.48 -26.75
C LYS A 114 -14.81 -2.94 -26.34
N ARG A 115 -14.64 -3.27 -25.06
CA ARG A 115 -14.72 -4.63 -24.53
C ARG A 115 -15.62 -4.69 -23.29
N LEU A 116 -16.93 -4.68 -23.53
CA LEU A 116 -17.95 -4.72 -22.47
C LEU A 116 -17.83 -5.98 -21.59
N GLU A 117 -17.35 -7.09 -22.15
CA GLU A 117 -17.14 -8.34 -21.42
C GLU A 117 -16.08 -8.20 -20.31
N LEU A 118 -15.14 -7.26 -20.46
CA LEU A 118 -14.14 -6.99 -19.42
C LEU A 118 -14.74 -6.34 -18.17
N MET A 119 -15.93 -5.73 -18.25
CA MET A 119 -16.63 -5.23 -17.04
C MET A 119 -16.98 -6.37 -16.07
N VAL A 120 -17.07 -7.61 -16.57
CA VAL A 120 -17.34 -8.82 -15.79
C VAL A 120 -16.03 -9.56 -15.48
N SER A 121 -15.19 -9.83 -16.48
CA SER A 121 -13.96 -10.61 -16.25
C SER A 121 -12.90 -9.84 -15.45
N GLU A 122 -12.84 -8.53 -15.61
CA GLU A 122 -11.98 -7.61 -14.84
C GLU A 122 -12.82 -6.72 -13.91
N ASN A 123 -13.85 -7.32 -13.30
CA ASN A 123 -14.86 -6.56 -12.55
C ASN A 123 -14.27 -5.61 -11.49
N TYR A 124 -13.25 -6.07 -10.76
CA TYR A 124 -12.60 -5.23 -9.76
C TYR A 124 -11.96 -3.97 -10.37
N ARG A 125 -11.34 -4.05 -11.57
CA ARG A 125 -10.79 -2.89 -12.30
C ARG A 125 -11.88 -1.96 -12.73
N PHE A 126 -12.95 -2.53 -13.26
CA PHE A 126 -14.10 -1.76 -13.71
C PHE A 126 -14.67 -0.95 -12.54
N ILE A 127 -14.92 -1.59 -11.40
CA ILE A 127 -15.45 -0.91 -10.22
C ILE A 127 -14.48 0.16 -9.68
N GLN A 128 -13.17 -0.13 -9.61
CA GLN A 128 -12.17 0.88 -9.22
C GLN A 128 -12.16 2.08 -10.18
N PHE A 129 -12.29 1.84 -11.48
CA PHE A 129 -12.33 2.91 -12.48
C PHE A 129 -13.58 3.78 -12.34
N ILE A 130 -14.75 3.16 -12.13
CA ILE A 130 -16.00 3.88 -11.89
C ILE A 130 -15.90 4.73 -10.61
N ASP A 131 -15.36 4.18 -9.54
CA ASP A 131 -15.14 4.88 -8.28
C ASP A 131 -14.20 6.09 -8.44
N LEU A 132 -13.09 5.89 -9.15
CA LEU A 132 -12.11 6.94 -9.46
C LEU A 132 -12.75 8.16 -10.13
N LEU A 133 -13.59 7.93 -11.15
CA LEU A 133 -14.29 8.99 -11.87
C LEU A 133 -15.32 9.69 -10.98
N PHE A 134 -16.01 8.97 -10.09
CA PHE A 134 -16.98 9.59 -9.18
C PHE A 134 -16.34 10.49 -8.13
N GLU A 135 -15.22 10.08 -7.55
CA GLU A 135 -14.56 10.84 -6.50
C GLU A 135 -13.74 12.01 -7.06
N ASN A 136 -12.98 11.77 -8.13
CA ASN A 136 -11.96 12.73 -8.58
C ASN A 136 -12.21 13.30 -9.97
N GLY A 137 -13.21 12.80 -10.70
CA GLY A 137 -13.45 13.18 -12.09
C GLY A 137 -14.17 14.53 -12.26
N SER A 138 -14.05 15.09 -13.46
CA SER A 138 -14.85 16.20 -13.95
C SER A 138 -16.33 15.83 -14.08
N VAL A 139 -17.19 16.80 -14.40
CA VAL A 139 -18.62 16.52 -14.65
C VAL A 139 -18.80 15.55 -15.82
N GLU A 140 -18.00 15.70 -16.86
CA GLU A 140 -17.99 14.83 -18.05
C GLU A 140 -17.56 13.41 -17.70
N GLU A 141 -16.50 13.27 -16.88
CA GLU A 141 -16.00 11.98 -16.41
C GLU A 141 -17.01 11.26 -15.50
N LYS A 142 -17.75 12.00 -14.67
CA LYS A 142 -18.85 11.43 -13.87
C LYS A 142 -20.00 10.96 -14.74
N ASN A 143 -20.36 11.72 -15.78
CA ASN A 143 -21.38 11.30 -16.74
C ASN A 143 -20.97 10.03 -17.48
N LEU A 144 -19.70 9.94 -17.89
CA LEU A 144 -19.14 8.72 -18.45
C LEU A 144 -19.24 7.53 -17.49
N ALA A 145 -18.92 7.74 -16.20
CA ALA A 145 -19.05 6.70 -15.19
C ALA A 145 -20.51 6.21 -15.05
N PHE A 146 -21.48 7.12 -15.08
CA PHE A 146 -22.90 6.75 -15.09
C PHE A 146 -23.24 5.87 -16.30
N ASP A 147 -22.83 6.25 -17.50
CA ASP A 147 -23.14 5.52 -18.73
C ASP A 147 -22.51 4.13 -18.74
N LEU A 148 -21.23 4.03 -18.37
CA LEU A 148 -20.53 2.75 -18.27
C LEU A 148 -21.16 1.85 -17.21
N TYR A 149 -21.50 2.38 -16.04
CA TYR A 149 -22.12 1.60 -14.98
C TYR A 149 -23.55 1.18 -15.34
N HIS A 150 -24.29 1.98 -16.11
CA HIS A 150 -25.59 1.59 -16.65
C HIS A 150 -25.46 0.41 -17.62
N ASN A 151 -24.46 0.43 -18.51
CA ASN A 151 -24.16 -0.69 -19.41
C ASN A 151 -23.81 -1.96 -18.64
N TYR A 152 -23.06 -1.84 -17.54
CA TYR A 152 -22.76 -2.95 -16.64
C TYR A 152 -24.01 -3.53 -15.97
N GLN A 153 -24.95 -2.68 -15.51
CA GLN A 153 -26.17 -3.12 -14.84
C GLN A 153 -27.11 -3.97 -15.73
N VAL A 154 -27.05 -3.80 -17.05
CA VAL A 154 -27.91 -4.56 -17.98
C VAL A 154 -27.32 -5.89 -18.40
N LEU A 155 -26.05 -6.19 -18.03
CA LEU A 155 -25.40 -7.44 -18.35
C LEU A 155 -26.12 -8.65 -17.70
N PRO A 156 -26.20 -9.81 -18.37
CA PRO A 156 -26.89 -10.99 -17.87
C PRO A 156 -26.48 -11.43 -16.46
N GLU A 157 -25.19 -11.32 -16.14
CA GLU A 157 -24.58 -11.70 -14.87
C GLU A 157 -25.01 -10.76 -13.73
N ILE A 158 -25.30 -9.50 -14.06
CA ILE A 158 -25.47 -8.40 -13.10
C ILE A 158 -26.95 -8.09 -12.87
N LYS A 159 -27.76 -8.11 -13.93
CA LYS A 159 -29.14 -7.58 -13.94
C LYS A 159 -30.04 -8.09 -12.82
N GLN A 160 -29.82 -9.32 -12.34
CA GLN A 160 -30.60 -9.94 -11.27
C GLN A 160 -30.30 -9.37 -9.87
N PHE A 161 -29.12 -8.77 -9.69
CA PHE A 161 -28.71 -8.11 -8.45
C PHE A 161 -29.03 -6.62 -8.43
N VAL A 162 -29.56 -6.08 -9.53
CA VAL A 162 -29.92 -4.66 -9.68
C VAL A 162 -31.29 -4.40 -9.04
N THR A 163 -31.31 -3.70 -7.90
CA THR A 163 -32.55 -3.28 -7.25
C THR A 163 -33.05 -1.93 -7.79
N LYS A 164 -34.29 -1.57 -7.44
CA LYS A 164 -34.84 -0.24 -7.75
C LYS A 164 -33.98 0.89 -7.18
N GLU A 165 -33.42 0.69 -5.99
CA GLU A 165 -32.53 1.66 -5.33
C GLU A 165 -31.28 1.94 -6.17
N ILE A 166 -30.65 0.89 -6.73
CA ILE A 166 -29.47 1.04 -7.60
C ILE A 166 -29.81 1.86 -8.84
N LYS A 167 -30.96 1.59 -9.46
CA LYS A 167 -31.41 2.35 -10.64
C LYS A 167 -31.67 3.82 -10.34
N LEU A 168 -32.12 4.14 -9.12
CA LEU A 168 -32.34 5.51 -8.68
C LEU A 168 -31.03 6.22 -8.32
N ASN A 169 -30.09 5.50 -7.70
CA ASN A 169 -28.82 6.08 -7.23
C ASN A 169 -27.85 6.41 -8.38
N PHE A 170 -27.97 5.70 -9.50
CA PHE A 170 -27.22 5.97 -10.73
C PHE A 170 -28.08 6.65 -11.80
N ASN A 171 -28.90 7.63 -11.40
CA ASN A 171 -29.74 8.38 -12.33
C ASN A 171 -29.06 9.71 -12.73
N GLN A 172 -28.87 9.90 -14.04
CA GLN A 172 -28.33 11.11 -14.67
C GLN A 172 -29.00 12.42 -14.19
N LEU A 173 -30.26 12.37 -13.75
CA LEU A 173 -31.05 13.54 -13.38
C LEU A 173 -30.74 14.14 -12.00
N GLN A 174 -30.07 13.41 -11.09
CA GLN A 174 -29.82 13.90 -9.73
C GLN A 174 -28.37 14.30 -9.46
N GLY A 175 -27.41 13.85 -10.28
CA GLY A 175 -25.99 14.25 -10.17
C GLY A 175 -25.30 13.95 -8.82
N LEU A 176 -26.02 13.33 -7.88
CA LEU A 176 -25.52 12.95 -6.56
C LEU A 176 -25.66 11.44 -6.38
N LEU A 177 -24.52 10.80 -6.20
CA LEU A 177 -24.42 9.45 -5.67
C LEU A 177 -24.73 9.50 -4.16
N ASP A 178 -25.81 8.87 -3.72
CA ASP A 178 -26.01 8.56 -2.29
C ASP A 178 -24.94 7.55 -1.88
N LYS A 179 -23.98 8.04 -1.09
CA LYS A 179 -22.77 7.29 -0.71
C LYS A 179 -23.05 6.14 0.26
N ASP A 180 -24.22 6.14 0.91
CA ASP A 180 -24.59 5.15 1.93
C ASP A 180 -25.39 3.97 1.34
N ASN A 181 -26.02 4.15 0.17
CA ASN A 181 -26.77 3.08 -0.49
C ASN A 181 -25.85 2.02 -1.11
N LYS A 182 -26.21 0.74 -0.94
CA LYS A 182 -25.46 -0.42 -1.47
C LYS A 182 -25.63 -0.60 -2.98
N CYS A 183 -24.97 0.27 -3.73
CA CYS A 183 -25.17 0.42 -5.17
C CYS A 183 -24.05 -0.15 -6.04
N TYR A 184 -22.89 -0.45 -5.46
CA TYR A 184 -21.83 -1.18 -6.16
C TYR A 184 -22.10 -2.68 -6.11
N ILE A 185 -21.96 -3.34 -7.26
CA ILE A 185 -22.07 -4.80 -7.42
C ILE A 185 -20.69 -5.31 -7.84
N LEU A 186 -20.03 -6.08 -6.97
CA LEU A 186 -18.74 -6.71 -7.23
C LEU A 186 -18.91 -8.20 -7.43
N LEU A 187 -18.16 -8.76 -8.36
CA LEU A 187 -18.06 -10.18 -8.62
C LEU A 187 -16.81 -10.75 -7.96
N SER A 188 -16.96 -11.92 -7.35
CA SER A 188 -15.86 -12.63 -6.72
C SER A 188 -14.88 -13.19 -7.76
N SER A 189 -13.59 -13.21 -7.42
CA SER A 189 -12.53 -13.75 -8.28
C SER A 189 -12.21 -15.23 -8.03
N ASP A 190 -12.79 -15.87 -7.01
CA ASP A 190 -12.41 -17.22 -6.56
C ASP A 190 -13.20 -18.36 -7.25
N ASN A 191 -13.84 -18.08 -8.39
CA ASN A 191 -14.75 -18.96 -9.13
C ASN A 191 -15.99 -19.45 -8.35
N SER A 192 -16.22 -18.97 -7.12
CA SER A 192 -17.44 -19.31 -6.36
C SER A 192 -18.71 -18.75 -7.00
N GLY A 193 -18.57 -17.73 -7.85
CA GLY A 193 -19.70 -16.96 -8.38
C GLY A 193 -20.35 -16.06 -7.34
N ARG A 194 -19.73 -15.86 -6.17
CA ARG A 194 -20.23 -14.94 -5.14
C ARG A 194 -20.32 -13.52 -5.67
N VAL A 195 -21.32 -12.80 -5.18
CA VAL A 195 -21.55 -11.38 -5.50
C VAL A 195 -21.59 -10.58 -4.23
N MET A 196 -20.91 -9.43 -4.21
CA MET A 196 -20.95 -8.47 -3.12
C MET A 196 -21.72 -7.23 -3.55
N ARG A 197 -22.67 -6.80 -2.72
CA ARG A 197 -23.28 -5.48 -2.83
C ARG A 197 -22.84 -4.61 -1.66
N LEU A 198 -22.23 -3.46 -1.95
CA LEU A 198 -21.73 -2.56 -0.93
C LEU A 198 -21.98 -1.09 -1.29
N SER A 199 -21.96 -0.24 -0.28
CA SER A 199 -22.09 1.20 -0.50
C SER A 199 -20.80 1.80 -1.01
N HIS A 200 -20.88 2.97 -1.63
CA HIS A 200 -19.70 3.70 -2.06
C HIS A 200 -18.76 4.02 -0.88
N GLN A 201 -19.34 4.44 0.26
CA GLN A 201 -18.56 4.70 1.46
C GLN A 201 -17.84 3.45 1.98
N ALA A 202 -18.48 2.27 1.89
CA ALA A 202 -17.85 1.00 2.25
C ALA A 202 -16.73 0.63 1.27
N LEU A 203 -16.96 0.78 -0.04
CA LEU A 203 -15.97 0.52 -1.09
C LEU A 203 -14.68 1.30 -0.84
N ILE A 204 -14.78 2.64 -0.73
CA ILE A 204 -13.62 3.50 -0.48
C ILE A 204 -12.95 3.15 0.85
N SER A 205 -13.75 2.97 1.91
CA SER A 205 -13.21 2.67 3.24
C SER A 205 -12.41 1.37 3.25
N MET A 206 -12.84 0.35 2.51
CA MET A 206 -12.17 -0.95 2.44
C MET A 206 -10.97 -0.95 1.48
N LEU A 207 -11.01 -0.16 0.39
CA LEU A 207 -9.89 0.03 -0.54
C LEU A 207 -8.74 0.81 0.11
N GLU A 208 -9.07 1.91 0.78
CA GLU A 208 -8.10 2.83 1.38
C GLU A 208 -8.48 3.14 2.84
N PRO A 209 -8.24 2.21 3.77
CA PRO A 209 -8.56 2.44 5.17
C PRO A 209 -7.83 3.65 5.74
N GLU A 210 -8.56 4.70 6.09
CA GLU A 210 -7.98 5.88 6.73
C GLU A 210 -7.66 5.64 8.21
N VAL A 211 -6.57 6.21 8.70
CA VAL A 211 -6.13 6.07 10.11
C VAL A 211 -7.08 6.76 11.09
N LYS A 212 -7.64 7.91 10.71
CA LYS A 212 -8.47 8.75 11.59
C LYS A 212 -9.96 8.48 11.49
N LYS A 213 -10.42 7.81 10.42
CA LYS A 213 -11.82 7.44 10.25
C LYS A 213 -11.99 5.96 10.53
N LYS A 214 -13.10 5.60 11.18
CA LYS A 214 -13.42 4.19 11.41
C LYS A 214 -13.74 3.53 10.06
N THR A 215 -12.90 2.58 9.65
CA THR A 215 -13.15 1.78 8.46
C THR A 215 -14.43 0.97 8.58
N ILE A 216 -15.26 1.01 7.55
CA ILE A 216 -16.54 0.29 7.48
C ILE A 216 -16.30 -1.06 6.78
N TRP A 217 -16.08 -2.11 7.58
CA TRP A 217 -15.78 -3.47 7.08
C TRP A 217 -17.01 -4.37 6.91
N ASN A 218 -18.20 -3.92 7.28
CA ASN A 218 -19.38 -4.77 7.37
C ASN A 218 -20.63 -4.16 6.74
N ASN A 219 -20.49 -3.06 5.97
CA ASN A 219 -21.61 -2.49 5.22
C ASN A 219 -21.66 -3.03 3.79
N TYR A 220 -21.79 -4.34 3.69
CA TYR A 220 -22.02 -5.04 2.42
C TYR A 220 -23.08 -6.13 2.61
N SER A 221 -23.45 -6.78 1.51
CA SER A 221 -24.36 -7.92 1.43
C SER A 221 -23.68 -8.93 0.51
N ILE A 222 -23.63 -10.20 0.90
CA ILE A 222 -23.03 -11.26 0.08
C ILE A 222 -24.14 -12.16 -0.45
N TYR A 223 -24.01 -12.52 -1.72
CA TYR A 223 -24.85 -13.50 -2.40
C TYR A 223 -23.98 -14.71 -2.72
N PRO A 224 -24.43 -15.94 -2.43
CA PRO A 224 -23.56 -17.10 -2.46
C PRO A 224 -23.20 -17.55 -3.89
N SER A 225 -23.99 -17.20 -4.90
CA SER A 225 -23.71 -17.51 -6.30
C SER A 225 -24.42 -16.56 -7.27
N LEU A 226 -24.07 -16.65 -8.56
CA LEU A 226 -24.78 -15.97 -9.64
C LEU A 226 -26.21 -16.47 -9.85
N GLN A 227 -26.66 -17.55 -9.22
CA GLN A 227 -28.04 -18.06 -9.38
C GLN A 227 -28.89 -17.83 -8.13
N ASP A 228 -28.28 -17.43 -7.03
CA ASP A 228 -28.92 -17.30 -5.73
C ASP A 228 -28.92 -15.83 -5.29
N THR A 229 -30.10 -15.23 -5.30
CA THR A 229 -30.33 -13.84 -4.89
C THR A 229 -30.71 -13.72 -3.42
N HIS A 230 -30.62 -14.81 -2.64
CA HIS A 230 -30.74 -14.74 -1.20
C HIS A 230 -29.45 -14.19 -0.59
N GLU A 231 -29.58 -13.10 0.15
CA GLU A 231 -28.48 -12.54 0.92
C GLU A 231 -28.11 -13.53 2.04
N ASP A 232 -26.85 -13.97 2.03
CA ASP A 232 -26.26 -14.76 3.11
C ASP A 232 -25.28 -13.86 3.88
N VAL A 233 -25.44 -13.83 5.20
CA VAL A 233 -24.55 -13.11 6.10
C VAL A 233 -23.90 -14.15 6.98
N ARG A 234 -22.61 -14.46 6.74
CA ARG A 234 -21.82 -15.21 7.72
C ARG A 234 -20.31 -15.34 7.52
N ASP A 235 -19.70 -14.73 6.52
CA ASP A 235 -18.24 -14.77 6.42
C ASP A 235 -17.60 -13.61 7.19
N ASP A 236 -16.50 -13.91 7.87
CA ASP A 236 -15.71 -12.89 8.54
C ASP A 236 -15.00 -11.98 7.51
N PRO A 237 -14.64 -10.73 7.87
CA PRO A 237 -14.02 -9.80 6.93
C PRO A 237 -12.67 -10.29 6.34
N GLU A 238 -11.90 -11.13 7.06
CA GLU A 238 -10.65 -11.68 6.54
C GLU A 238 -10.93 -12.63 5.38
N THR A 239 -11.88 -13.56 5.55
CA THR A 239 -12.31 -14.47 4.48
C THR A 239 -12.81 -13.70 3.26
N ILE A 240 -13.60 -12.66 3.48
CA ILE A 240 -14.11 -11.80 2.39
C ILE A 240 -12.98 -11.08 1.67
N CYS A 241 -12.06 -10.44 2.38
CA CYS A 241 -11.02 -9.60 1.76
C CYS A 241 -9.87 -10.42 1.17
N THR A 242 -9.56 -11.59 1.70
CA THR A 242 -8.38 -12.36 1.29
C THR A 242 -8.69 -13.49 0.31
N ARG A 243 -9.94 -13.98 0.27
CA ARG A 243 -10.34 -15.09 -0.62
C ARG A 243 -11.35 -14.66 -1.66
N ALA A 244 -12.52 -14.18 -1.23
CA ALA A 244 -13.62 -13.91 -2.15
C ALA A 244 -13.42 -12.63 -2.98
N PHE A 245 -12.88 -11.58 -2.36
CA PHE A 245 -12.65 -10.27 -3.00
C PHE A 245 -11.24 -9.76 -2.70
N PRO A 246 -10.19 -10.33 -3.33
CA PRO A 246 -8.78 -9.97 -3.12
C PRO A 246 -8.45 -8.50 -3.36
N LEU A 247 -9.33 -7.77 -4.06
CA LEU A 247 -9.30 -6.32 -4.18
C LEU A 247 -9.09 -5.62 -2.83
N PHE A 248 -9.74 -6.12 -1.77
CA PHE A 248 -9.67 -5.55 -0.43
C PHE A 248 -8.52 -6.11 0.40
N ALA A 249 -7.73 -7.07 -0.10
CA ALA A 249 -6.66 -7.71 0.66
C ALA A 249 -5.62 -6.70 1.15
N LYS A 250 -5.15 -5.80 0.26
CA LYS A 250 -4.17 -4.77 0.62
C LYS A 250 -4.71 -3.81 1.69
N GLY A 251 -5.95 -3.34 1.52
CA GLY A 251 -6.61 -2.49 2.53
C GLY A 251 -6.75 -3.23 3.86
N TRP A 252 -7.20 -4.48 3.83
CA TRP A 252 -7.33 -5.31 5.03
C TRP A 252 -6.00 -5.52 5.74
N GLU A 253 -4.95 -5.90 5.03
CA GLU A 253 -3.59 -6.05 5.57
C GLU A 253 -3.09 -4.76 6.20
N TYR A 254 -3.25 -3.63 5.51
CA TYR A 254 -2.91 -2.31 6.04
C TYR A 254 -3.66 -2.00 7.33
N ALA A 255 -4.97 -2.27 7.39
CA ALA A 255 -5.78 -2.04 8.59
C ALA A 255 -5.38 -2.95 9.77
N GLN A 256 -5.05 -4.22 9.50
CA GLN A 256 -4.54 -5.13 10.54
C GLN A 256 -3.19 -4.66 11.09
N LYS A 257 -2.27 -4.22 10.22
CA LYS A 257 -0.97 -3.66 10.65
C LYS A 257 -1.16 -2.37 11.45
N ASN A 258 -2.00 -1.44 10.97
CA ASN A 258 -2.34 -0.22 11.68
C ASN A 258 -2.91 -0.52 13.09
N LYS A 259 -3.81 -1.50 13.20
CA LYS A 259 -4.34 -1.95 14.50
C LYS A 259 -3.23 -2.42 15.43
N LYS A 260 -2.26 -3.22 14.95
CA LYS A 260 -1.08 -3.64 15.73
C LYS A 260 -0.23 -2.44 16.17
N HIS A 261 0.03 -1.47 15.29
CA HIS A 261 0.77 -0.26 15.66
C HIS A 261 0.04 0.59 16.69
N GLN A 262 -1.28 0.72 16.60
CA GLN A 262 -2.08 1.39 17.63
C GLN A 262 -1.99 0.69 18.99
N LEU A 263 -1.96 -0.65 19.02
CA LEU A 263 -1.76 -1.41 20.25
C LEU A 263 -0.36 -1.16 20.83
N ILE A 264 0.68 -1.06 20.01
CA ILE A 264 2.04 -0.68 20.45
C ILE A 264 2.01 0.72 21.11
N LEU A 265 1.40 1.72 20.46
CA LEU A 265 1.32 3.06 21.04
C LEU A 265 0.48 3.10 22.33
N ASN A 266 -0.59 2.30 22.42
CA ASN A 266 -1.37 2.14 23.64
C ASN A 266 -0.54 1.52 24.77
N ALA A 267 0.27 0.50 24.46
CA ALA A 267 1.15 -0.13 25.44
C ALA A 267 2.22 0.82 25.98
N LEU A 268 2.64 1.80 25.18
CA LEU A 268 3.57 2.87 25.58
C LEU A 268 2.89 3.97 26.41
N GLY A 269 1.56 4.00 26.45
CA GLY A 269 0.79 5.05 27.12
C GLY A 269 0.81 6.39 26.38
N LEU A 270 1.13 6.40 25.08
CA LEU A 270 1.19 7.61 24.26
C LEU A 270 -0.20 8.20 24.02
N LYS A 271 -0.36 9.50 24.30
CA LYS A 271 -1.61 10.26 24.16
C LYS A 271 -1.38 11.60 23.44
N GLY A 272 -2.45 12.19 22.92
CA GLY A 272 -2.45 13.53 22.32
C GLY A 272 -1.45 13.69 21.18
N TYR A 273 -0.79 14.84 21.12
CA TYR A 273 0.14 15.22 20.05
C TYR A 273 1.25 14.18 19.79
N ILE A 274 1.90 13.66 20.84
CA ILE A 274 2.99 12.69 20.68
C ILE A 274 2.48 11.42 19.97
N ARG A 275 1.27 10.96 20.30
CA ARG A 275 0.64 9.81 19.65
C ARG A 275 0.40 10.08 18.17
N ASP A 276 -0.15 11.24 17.84
CA ASP A 276 -0.48 11.61 16.45
C ASP A 276 0.79 11.73 15.59
N VAL A 277 1.87 12.24 16.17
CA VAL A 277 3.19 12.31 15.52
C VAL A 277 3.76 10.92 15.27
N PHE A 278 3.73 10.01 16.26
CA PHE A 278 4.15 8.61 16.08
C PHE A 278 3.33 7.90 14.98
N MET A 279 2.01 8.06 14.99
CA MET A 279 1.15 7.47 13.97
C MET A 279 1.46 8.02 12.59
N SER A 280 1.67 9.34 12.47
CA SER A 280 2.00 9.96 11.19
C SER A 280 3.33 9.46 10.63
N ALA A 281 4.34 9.28 11.49
CA ALA A 281 5.65 8.75 11.11
C ALA A 281 5.57 7.31 10.61
N ILE A 282 4.86 6.45 11.34
CA ILE A 282 4.67 5.04 10.98
C ILE A 282 3.95 4.89 9.62
N MET A 283 3.09 5.85 9.27
CA MET A 283 2.21 5.76 8.10
C MET A 283 2.76 6.43 6.83
N ARG A 284 3.80 7.25 6.93
CA ARG A 284 4.38 7.96 5.79
C ARG A 284 5.86 7.64 5.66
N LYS A 285 6.34 7.59 4.42
CA LYS A 285 7.78 7.57 4.10
C LYS A 285 8.41 8.97 4.14
N THR A 286 7.73 9.98 4.70
CA THR A 286 8.18 11.38 4.65
C THR A 286 8.59 11.95 6.01
N ASP A 287 9.74 12.63 6.00
CA ASP A 287 10.46 13.20 7.15
C ASP A 287 9.87 14.48 7.75
N PHE A 288 8.62 14.84 7.42
CA PHE A 288 8.09 16.16 7.78
C PHE A 288 7.02 16.07 8.88
N VAL A 289 7.30 16.70 10.02
CA VAL A 289 6.32 17.02 11.05
C VAL A 289 6.18 18.54 11.11
N PRO A 290 4.95 19.09 11.10
CA PRO A 290 4.74 20.52 11.27
C PRO A 290 5.26 20.98 12.63
N GLU A 291 5.98 22.12 12.64
CA GLU A 291 6.39 22.83 13.85
C GLU A 291 5.17 23.02 14.77
N SER A 292 5.29 22.59 16.02
CA SER A 292 4.28 22.85 17.05
C SER A 292 4.92 23.63 18.19
N ASP A 293 4.38 24.81 18.46
CA ASP A 293 4.79 25.69 19.57
C ASP A 293 4.48 25.07 20.96
N ASN A 294 3.66 24.02 21.01
CA ASN A 294 3.27 23.34 22.24
C ASN A 294 4.01 22.00 22.38
N GLN A 295 5.31 22.07 22.64
CA GLN A 295 6.10 20.86 22.86
C GLN A 295 5.77 20.21 24.22
N PRO A 296 5.47 18.91 24.25
CA PRO A 296 5.10 18.24 25.49
C PRO A 296 6.35 17.95 26.34
N THR A 297 6.39 18.57 27.52
CA THR A 297 7.40 18.34 28.58
C THR A 297 7.36 16.91 29.17
N GLU A 298 6.32 16.13 28.85
CA GLU A 298 6.07 14.80 29.39
C GLU A 298 6.77 13.65 28.64
N PHE A 299 7.47 13.91 27.53
CA PHE A 299 8.13 12.85 26.74
C PHE A 299 9.16 12.07 27.58
N LYS A 300 9.98 12.78 28.36
CA LYS A 300 10.99 12.17 29.24
C LYS A 300 10.36 11.39 30.39
N SER A 301 9.33 11.94 31.04
CA SER A 301 8.67 11.26 32.16
C SER A 301 7.95 9.99 31.70
N LEU A 302 7.36 10.01 30.50
CA LEU A 302 6.75 8.84 29.87
C LEU A 302 7.75 7.69 29.75
N PHE A 303 8.85 7.88 29.00
CA PHE A 303 9.81 6.79 28.77
C PHE A 303 10.58 6.38 30.04
N SER A 304 10.78 7.29 30.98
CA SER A 304 11.35 6.95 32.30
C SER A 304 10.47 5.98 33.09
N SER A 305 9.17 5.91 32.80
CA SER A 305 8.25 4.92 33.37
C SER A 305 8.35 3.55 32.70
N LEU A 306 8.82 3.48 31.45
CA LEU A 306 8.84 2.28 30.60
C LEU A 306 10.17 1.49 30.71
N MET A 307 11.28 2.19 30.92
CA MET A 307 12.61 1.60 30.95
C MET A 307 13.43 2.11 32.15
N THR A 308 14.40 1.31 32.56
CA THR A 308 15.38 1.68 33.58
C THR A 308 16.51 2.46 32.92
N ASP A 309 16.75 3.69 33.37
CA ASP A 309 17.77 4.60 32.83
C ASP A 309 18.82 4.92 33.91
N LEU A 310 19.58 3.90 34.32
CA LEU A 310 20.53 3.99 35.44
C LEU A 310 21.93 4.44 34.99
N GLY A 311 22.07 5.42 34.09
CA GLY A 311 23.32 6.15 33.80
C GLY A 311 24.55 5.33 33.33
N GLN A 312 24.52 4.01 33.41
CA GLN A 312 25.54 3.05 33.04
C GLN A 312 25.03 2.27 31.83
N TRP A 313 25.89 2.17 30.81
CA TRP A 313 25.60 1.64 29.47
C TRP A 313 25.10 0.17 29.44
N GLN A 314 25.09 -0.51 30.58
CA GLN A 314 24.73 -1.92 30.72
C GLN A 314 23.39 -2.15 31.42
N GLN A 315 22.67 -1.10 31.84
CA GLN A 315 21.45 -1.24 32.66
C GLN A 315 20.17 -0.71 32.00
N HIS A 316 20.22 -0.32 30.72
CA HIS A 316 19.04 0.03 29.94
C HIS A 316 18.21 -1.22 29.64
N THR A 317 17.19 -1.44 30.46
CA THR A 317 16.31 -2.60 30.39
C THR A 317 14.85 -2.15 30.42
N LEU A 318 13.96 -2.90 29.77
CA LEU A 318 12.53 -2.70 29.94
C LEU A 318 12.17 -3.01 31.39
N LYS A 319 11.34 -2.17 32.02
CA LYS A 319 10.81 -2.50 33.33
C LYS A 319 9.82 -3.66 33.21
N ASP A 320 9.82 -4.56 34.19
CA ASP A 320 8.97 -5.76 34.17
C ASP A 320 7.48 -5.45 34.01
N LYS A 321 7.00 -4.38 34.67
CA LYS A 321 5.62 -3.91 34.51
C LYS A 321 5.29 -3.53 33.07
N HIS A 322 6.21 -2.86 32.38
CA HIS A 322 6.03 -2.48 30.98
C HIS A 322 6.14 -3.68 30.05
N TYR A 323 7.08 -4.58 30.28
CA TYR A 323 7.18 -5.84 29.54
C TYR A 323 5.90 -6.67 29.64
N ALA A 324 5.33 -6.84 30.85
CA ALA A 324 4.06 -7.53 31.04
C ALA A 324 2.88 -6.81 30.34
N ASN A 325 2.89 -5.47 30.32
CA ASN A 325 1.90 -4.67 29.59
C ASN A 325 2.01 -4.89 28.07
N LEU A 326 3.22 -4.92 27.52
CA LEU A 326 3.47 -5.22 26.11
C LEU A 326 2.97 -6.62 25.76
N LEU A 327 3.29 -7.64 26.58
CA LEU A 327 2.80 -9.01 26.34
C LEU A 327 1.28 -9.11 26.37
N THR A 328 0.61 -8.36 27.26
CA THR A 328 -0.85 -8.38 27.37
C THR A 328 -1.52 -7.61 26.22
N THR A 329 -1.04 -6.41 25.92
CA THR A 329 -1.65 -5.52 24.92
C THR A 329 -1.46 -6.02 23.50
N LEU A 330 -0.35 -6.72 23.25
CA LEU A 330 0.01 -7.27 21.94
C LEU A 330 -0.38 -8.74 21.78
N ASP A 331 -1.08 -9.32 22.76
CA ASP A 331 -1.51 -10.72 22.79
C ASP A 331 -0.36 -11.73 22.59
N LEU A 332 0.75 -11.51 23.28
CA LEU A 332 1.98 -12.30 23.16
C LEU A 332 2.23 -13.24 24.35
N LYS A 333 1.27 -13.42 25.26
CA LYS A 333 1.47 -14.25 26.47
C LYS A 333 1.81 -15.69 26.12
N GLU A 334 1.04 -16.27 25.20
CA GLU A 334 1.17 -17.66 24.74
C GLU A 334 2.21 -17.84 23.63
N ALA A 335 2.81 -16.77 23.13
CA ALA A 335 3.85 -16.85 22.10
C ALA A 335 5.13 -17.50 22.66
N SER A 336 5.85 -18.23 21.80
CA SER A 336 7.15 -18.81 22.17
C SER A 336 8.17 -17.72 22.49
N GLU A 337 9.18 -18.03 23.31
CA GLU A 337 10.26 -17.07 23.63
C GLU A 337 11.04 -16.63 22.39
N SER A 338 11.22 -17.54 21.41
CA SER A 338 11.86 -17.22 20.13
C SER A 338 10.99 -16.26 19.29
N ASP A 339 9.67 -16.45 19.25
CA ASP A 339 8.78 -15.54 18.53
C ASP A 339 8.70 -14.17 19.23
N LYS A 340 8.59 -14.15 20.55
CA LYS A 340 8.71 -12.90 21.34
C LYS A 340 10.02 -12.20 21.00
N SER A 341 11.15 -12.91 21.00
CA SER A 341 12.46 -12.36 20.66
C SER A 341 12.47 -11.66 19.30
N ARG A 342 11.98 -12.35 18.25
CA ARG A 342 11.88 -11.79 16.88
C ARG A 342 10.99 -10.55 16.82
N ILE A 343 9.86 -10.56 17.53
CA ILE A 343 8.94 -9.42 17.60
C ILE A 343 9.62 -8.23 18.30
N PHE A 344 10.26 -8.44 19.45
CA PHE A 344 10.99 -7.39 20.17
C PHE A 344 12.17 -6.84 19.36
N PHE A 345 12.81 -7.68 18.54
CA PHE A 345 13.84 -7.23 17.59
C PHE A 345 13.25 -6.29 16.52
N CYS A 346 12.12 -6.64 15.90
CA CYS A 346 11.43 -5.78 14.93
C CYS A 346 10.99 -4.45 15.57
N LEU A 347 10.46 -4.49 16.79
CA LEU A 347 10.12 -3.28 17.55
C LEU A 347 11.36 -2.42 17.82
N SER A 348 12.50 -3.02 18.17
CA SER A 348 13.76 -2.27 18.32
C SER A 348 14.15 -1.56 17.03
N ALA A 349 14.00 -2.21 15.86
CA ALA A 349 14.32 -1.59 14.57
C ALA A 349 13.41 -0.39 14.29
N ILE A 350 12.11 -0.51 14.55
CA ILE A 350 11.11 0.58 14.42
C ILE A 350 11.54 1.78 15.27
N PHE A 351 11.84 1.57 16.56
CA PHE A 351 12.24 2.66 17.44
C PHE A 351 13.61 3.25 17.09
N ALA A 352 14.54 2.44 16.55
CA ALA A 352 15.80 2.95 16.02
C ALA A 352 15.55 3.88 14.82
N ASN A 353 14.68 3.49 13.87
CA ASN A 353 14.32 4.32 12.72
C ASN A 353 13.69 5.64 13.15
N ILE A 354 12.70 5.59 14.05
CA ILE A 354 12.02 6.78 14.56
C ILE A 354 13.00 7.72 15.27
N SER A 355 13.97 7.18 16.00
CA SER A 355 14.97 7.98 16.70
C SER A 355 15.89 8.78 15.78
N TYR A 356 16.04 8.33 14.52
CA TYR A 356 16.80 9.01 13.48
C TYR A 356 15.93 9.99 12.71
N SER A 357 14.67 9.64 12.43
CA SER A 357 13.76 10.48 11.66
C SER A 357 13.54 11.84 12.35
N ASN A 358 13.37 12.91 11.56
CA ASN A 358 13.05 14.27 12.06
C ASN A 358 11.64 14.38 12.68
N VAL A 359 10.99 13.25 12.95
CA VAL A 359 9.62 13.12 13.48
C VAL A 359 9.45 13.84 14.82
N PHE A 360 10.45 13.79 15.69
CA PHE A 360 10.43 14.49 16.98
C PHE A 360 11.39 15.68 17.02
N TYR A 361 11.68 16.27 15.86
CA TYR A 361 12.50 17.47 15.79
C TYR A 361 11.94 18.56 16.70
N GLY A 362 12.81 19.20 17.47
CA GLY A 362 12.44 20.19 18.47
C GLY A 362 12.19 19.64 19.87
N ILE A 363 11.83 18.36 20.08
CA ILE A 363 11.66 17.81 21.44
C ILE A 363 13.04 17.47 22.05
N PRO A 364 13.45 18.15 23.15
CA PRO A 364 14.77 17.92 23.75
C PRO A 364 14.95 16.45 24.17
N ASP A 365 16.14 15.90 23.89
CA ASP A 365 16.55 14.52 24.21
C ASP A 365 15.68 13.40 23.57
N ALA A 366 14.69 13.69 22.73
CA ALA A 366 13.77 12.67 22.20
C ALA A 366 14.50 11.56 21.44
N SER A 367 15.40 11.93 20.51
CA SER A 367 16.23 10.96 19.77
C SER A 367 17.02 10.06 20.73
N LYS A 368 17.65 10.63 21.76
CA LYS A 368 18.43 9.91 22.76
C LYS A 368 17.59 8.93 23.57
N ILE A 369 16.41 9.36 24.02
CA ILE A 369 15.45 8.54 24.76
C ILE A 369 14.96 7.36 23.89
N LEU A 370 14.63 7.62 22.63
CA LEU A 370 14.15 6.59 21.70
C LEU A 370 15.22 5.56 21.36
N LYS A 371 16.48 5.97 21.19
CA LYS A 371 17.61 5.03 21.01
C LYS A 371 17.80 4.12 22.23
N ARG A 372 17.70 4.68 23.45
CA ARG A 372 17.76 3.90 24.69
C ARG A 372 16.61 2.90 24.79
N TYR A 373 15.41 3.32 24.39
CA TYR A 373 14.24 2.44 24.37
C TYR A 373 14.36 1.34 23.31
N ALA A 374 14.84 1.67 22.11
CA ALA A 374 15.19 0.68 21.08
C ALA A 374 16.19 -0.36 21.63
N PHE A 375 17.26 0.10 22.29
CA PHE A 375 18.21 -0.82 22.90
C PHE A 375 17.58 -1.67 24.01
N ALA A 376 16.71 -1.12 24.86
CA ALA A 376 16.01 -1.89 25.90
C ALA A 376 15.15 -3.03 25.29
N LEU A 377 14.49 -2.77 24.15
CA LEU A 377 13.77 -3.79 23.38
C LEU A 377 14.73 -4.84 22.80
N LEU A 378 15.86 -4.44 22.21
CA LEU A 378 16.87 -5.35 21.69
C LEU A 378 17.50 -6.23 22.77
N ALA A 379 17.83 -5.64 23.91
CA ALA A 379 18.35 -6.36 25.07
C ALA A 379 17.35 -7.38 25.59
N LYS A 380 16.06 -7.03 25.63
CA LYS A 380 15.01 -7.98 25.98
C LYS A 380 14.91 -9.09 24.94
N ALA A 381 14.90 -8.79 23.65
CA ALA A 381 14.90 -9.79 22.58
C ALA A 381 16.05 -10.79 22.75
N TYR A 382 17.29 -10.31 22.88
CA TYR A 382 18.46 -11.15 23.07
C TYR A 382 18.35 -12.03 24.33
N SER A 383 17.80 -11.51 25.44
CA SER A 383 17.60 -12.31 26.66
C SER A 383 16.56 -13.43 26.54
N LEU A 384 15.61 -13.30 25.61
CA LEU A 384 14.57 -14.30 25.35
C LEU A 384 15.10 -15.43 24.46
N ASP A 385 16.00 -15.11 23.52
CA ASP A 385 16.66 -16.06 22.62
C ASP A 385 18.03 -15.53 22.21
N GLU A 386 19.08 -15.93 22.94
CA GLU A 386 20.47 -15.50 22.66
C GLU A 386 21.00 -16.08 21.33
N SER A 387 20.36 -17.11 20.79
CA SER A 387 20.77 -17.71 19.51
C SER A 387 20.27 -16.90 18.31
N MET A 388 19.29 -16.01 18.52
CA MET A 388 18.67 -15.21 17.46
C MET A 388 19.69 -14.35 16.74
N ILE A 389 20.67 -13.76 17.42
CA ILE A 389 21.77 -12.99 16.83
C ILE A 389 23.07 -13.33 17.55
N SER A 390 24.20 -13.24 16.84
CA SER A 390 25.49 -13.45 17.50
C SER A 390 25.75 -12.38 18.56
N ARG A 391 26.48 -12.74 19.62
CA ARG A 391 26.94 -11.79 20.66
C ARG A 391 27.71 -10.61 20.06
N GLN A 392 28.48 -10.84 19.00
CA GLN A 392 29.20 -9.79 18.27
C GLN A 392 28.22 -8.80 17.62
N THR A 393 27.22 -9.30 16.90
CA THR A 393 26.17 -8.47 16.27
C THR A 393 25.40 -7.67 17.32
N PHE A 394 25.01 -8.31 18.42
CA PHE A 394 24.33 -7.63 19.54
C PHE A 394 25.18 -6.47 20.10
N ASN A 395 26.47 -6.69 20.32
CA ASN A 395 27.38 -5.66 20.83
C ASN A 395 27.61 -4.51 19.82
N THR A 396 27.62 -4.80 18.52
CA THR A 396 27.67 -3.76 17.48
C THR A 396 26.42 -2.89 17.54
N TYR A 397 25.23 -3.49 17.58
CA TYR A 397 23.96 -2.76 17.66
C TYR A 397 23.85 -1.95 18.94
N LYS A 398 24.25 -2.54 20.08
CA LYS A 398 24.36 -1.87 21.37
C LYS A 398 25.22 -0.62 21.28
N THR A 399 26.41 -0.73 20.69
CA THR A 399 27.33 0.40 20.53
C THR A 399 26.67 1.51 19.74
N VAL A 400 26.07 1.21 18.59
CA VAL A 400 25.45 2.24 17.73
C VAL A 400 24.25 2.91 18.41
N LEU A 401 23.42 2.17 19.17
CA LEU A 401 22.26 2.73 19.86
C LEU A 401 22.63 3.53 21.12
N LEU A 402 23.75 3.22 21.78
CA LEU A 402 24.14 3.84 23.05
C LEU A 402 25.32 4.82 22.96
N ASP A 403 26.02 4.90 21.82
CA ASP A 403 27.17 5.80 21.64
C ASP A 403 26.72 7.26 21.44
N PHE A 404 26.40 7.93 22.55
CA PHE A 404 25.92 9.32 22.58
C PHE A 404 27.05 10.37 22.59
N ASN A 405 28.30 9.96 22.84
CA ASN A 405 29.37 10.88 23.26
C ASN A 405 30.49 11.09 22.22
N ASN A 406 30.56 10.30 21.15
CA ASN A 406 31.71 10.32 20.24
C ASN A 406 31.54 11.13 18.96
N LEU A 407 30.41 11.81 18.75
CA LEU A 407 30.17 12.51 17.49
C LEU A 407 29.62 13.91 17.75
N SER A 408 30.49 14.90 17.53
CA SER A 408 30.18 16.32 17.44
C SER A 408 29.32 16.68 16.22
N ASN A 409 29.02 15.72 15.34
CA ASN A 409 28.20 15.88 14.15
C ASN A 409 26.92 15.05 14.23
N GLU A 410 25.77 15.74 14.23
CA GLU A 410 24.44 15.16 14.26
C GLU A 410 24.11 14.34 13.00
N GLU A 411 24.57 14.77 11.82
CA GLU A 411 24.37 14.07 10.54
C GLU A 411 25.08 12.70 10.53
N ALA A 412 26.29 12.62 11.08
CA ALA A 412 27.03 11.36 11.17
C ALA A 412 26.32 10.35 12.11
N ASN A 413 25.74 10.83 13.20
CA ASN A 413 24.92 10.01 14.10
C ASN A 413 23.65 9.50 13.40
N GLN A 414 23.00 10.36 12.63
CA GLN A 414 21.82 10.03 11.84
C GLN A 414 22.11 8.93 10.81
N LEU A 415 23.19 9.07 10.03
CA LEU A 415 23.61 8.06 9.03
C LEU A 415 23.94 6.70 9.65
N ARG A 416 24.58 6.66 10.83
CA ARG A 416 24.89 5.41 11.54
C ARG A 416 23.62 4.69 11.99
N ILE A 417 22.63 5.41 12.50
CA ILE A 417 21.35 4.82 12.93
C ILE A 417 20.52 4.37 11.72
N SER A 418 20.49 5.14 10.63
CA SER A 418 19.88 4.73 9.37
C SER A 418 20.52 3.46 8.79
N SER A 419 21.84 3.34 8.89
CA SER A 419 22.57 2.13 8.46
C SER A 419 22.24 0.94 9.36
N LEU A 420 22.22 1.14 10.68
CA LEU A 420 21.79 0.12 11.65
C LEU A 420 20.38 -0.38 11.36
N TYR A 421 19.42 0.53 11.14
CA TYR A 421 18.05 0.17 10.81
C TYR A 421 18.00 -0.73 9.56
N ARG A 422 18.68 -0.32 8.49
CA ARG A 422 18.77 -1.11 7.25
C ARG A 422 19.37 -2.49 7.48
N ASP A 423 20.41 -2.59 8.31
CA ASP A 423 21.02 -3.88 8.66
C ASP A 423 20.08 -4.76 9.48
N MET A 424 19.35 -4.20 10.45
CA MET A 424 18.35 -4.92 11.24
C MET A 424 17.20 -5.42 10.36
N VAL A 425 16.69 -4.60 9.44
CA VAL A 425 15.64 -4.99 8.49
C VAL A 425 16.13 -6.09 7.57
N ARG A 426 17.32 -5.95 6.96
CA ARG A 426 17.90 -7.01 6.11
C ARG A 426 18.08 -8.32 6.87
N TYR A 427 18.54 -8.25 8.11
CA TYR A 427 18.68 -9.42 8.98
C TYR A 427 17.33 -10.12 9.19
N ALA A 428 16.31 -9.36 9.59
CA ALA A 428 14.96 -9.85 9.82
C ALA A 428 14.32 -10.40 8.54
N GLN A 429 14.52 -9.73 7.40
CA GLN A 429 14.04 -10.18 6.10
C GLN A 429 14.63 -11.55 5.72
N TYR A 430 15.91 -11.79 6.01
CA TYR A 430 16.56 -13.07 5.70
C TYR A 430 16.20 -14.19 6.69
N ARG A 431 15.94 -13.86 7.96
CA ARG A 431 15.81 -14.87 9.04
C ARG A 431 14.37 -15.13 9.48
N PHE A 432 13.50 -14.14 9.39
CA PHE A 432 12.11 -14.19 9.87
C PHE A 432 11.22 -13.17 9.14
N SER A 433 11.23 -13.20 7.80
CA SER A 433 10.50 -12.27 6.93
C SER A 433 9.02 -12.12 7.27
N LYS A 434 8.33 -13.20 7.68
CA LYS A 434 6.93 -13.17 8.09
C LYS A 434 6.72 -12.30 9.34
N VAL A 435 7.60 -12.41 10.34
CA VAL A 435 7.51 -11.56 11.54
C VAL A 435 7.83 -10.11 11.17
N LEU A 436 8.80 -9.89 10.29
CA LEU A 436 9.13 -8.54 9.82
C LEU A 436 7.94 -7.87 9.12
N SER A 437 7.31 -8.55 8.15
CA SER A 437 6.19 -8.00 7.38
C SER A 437 4.94 -7.74 8.24
N GLU A 438 4.74 -8.51 9.30
CA GLU A 438 3.61 -8.36 10.20
C GLU A 438 3.73 -7.21 11.21
N TRP A 439 4.96 -6.84 11.60
CA TRP A 439 5.21 -5.92 12.71
C TRP A 439 5.82 -4.58 12.29
N THR A 440 6.52 -4.55 11.15
CA THR A 440 7.13 -3.32 10.62
C THR A 440 6.15 -2.58 9.68
N PRO A 441 6.13 -1.24 9.70
CA PRO A 441 5.29 -0.48 8.77
C PRO A 441 5.68 -0.70 7.31
N ASP A 442 4.70 -0.84 6.42
CA ASP A 442 4.92 -1.08 4.99
C ASP A 442 5.72 0.04 4.31
N ALA A 443 5.54 1.28 4.75
CA ALA A 443 6.28 2.42 4.23
C ALA A 443 7.80 2.35 4.48
N TRP A 444 8.24 1.47 5.38
CA TRP A 444 9.63 1.37 5.84
C TRP A 444 10.32 0.04 5.48
N LEU A 445 9.60 -0.85 4.80
CA LEU A 445 10.15 -2.03 4.12
C LEU A 445 10.55 -1.66 2.70
#